data_AF-A0A6C0DT69-F1
#
_entry.id   AF-A0A6C0DT69-F1
#
_cell.length_a   1.000
_cell.length_b   1.000
_cell.length_c   1.000
_cell.angle_alpha   90.00
_cell.angle_beta   90.00
_cell.angle_gamma   90.00
#
_symmetry.space_group_name_H-M   'P 1'
#
loop_
_entity.id
_entity.type
_entity.pdbx_description
1 polymer ?
#
loop_
_entity_poly.entity_id
_entity_poly.type
_entity_poly.pdbx_seq_one_letter_code
_entity_poly.pdbx_strand_id
1 'polypeptide(L)'
;MSSHDKDSLANYSNGTKNVCICTIVSIFLILLFIISPLNRFVIASIFGKVLILAILIFALYQNISVTFKFSKNIGLFSGDWNNTKTNILCSYVFSAFIIVLIFSVLNRLFR
;
A
#
# COMPACT_ATOMS: atom_id res chain seq x y z
N MET A 1 16.97 -23.85 3.10
CA MET A 1 15.91 -23.05 2.44
C MET A 1 15.27 -23.92 1.37
N SER A 2 14.05 -24.41 1.60
CA SER A 2 13.33 -25.28 0.67
C SER A 2 12.98 -24.51 -0.63
N SER A 3 12.80 -25.19 -1.75
CA SER A 3 12.29 -24.58 -3.00
C SER A 3 10.97 -23.83 -2.76
N HIS A 4 10.10 -24.41 -1.92
CA HIS A 4 8.81 -23.81 -1.53
C HIS A 4 8.95 -22.47 -0.78
N ASP A 5 10.00 -22.31 0.03
CA ASP A 5 10.28 -21.07 0.77
C ASP A 5 10.77 -19.96 -0.16
N LYS A 6 11.56 -20.32 -1.18
CA LYS A 6 12.08 -19.38 -2.18
C LYS A 6 10.96 -18.83 -3.06
N ASP A 7 10.02 -19.68 -3.48
CA ASP A 7 8.86 -19.25 -4.29
C ASP A 7 7.91 -18.35 -3.48
N SER A 8 7.70 -18.68 -2.21
CA SER A 8 6.90 -17.86 -1.29
C SER A 8 7.52 -16.48 -1.06
N LEU A 9 8.85 -16.42 -0.91
CA LEU A 9 9.59 -15.16 -0.74
C LEU A 9 9.62 -14.32 -2.02
N ALA A 10 9.76 -14.96 -3.18
CA ALA A 10 9.73 -14.27 -4.48
C ALA A 10 8.35 -13.65 -4.74
N ASN A 11 7.26 -14.38 -4.46
CA ASN A 11 5.90 -13.88 -4.58
C ASN A 11 5.61 -12.73 -3.61
N TYR A 12 6.10 -12.83 -2.37
CA TYR A 12 6.02 -11.73 -1.40
C TYR A 12 6.76 -10.48 -1.89
N SER A 13 8.00 -10.64 -2.35
CA SER A 13 8.82 -9.53 -2.88
C SER A 13 8.15 -8.83 -4.06
N ASN A 14 7.62 -9.59 -5.02
CA ASN A 14 6.90 -9.05 -6.18
C ASN A 14 5.60 -8.34 -5.77
N GLY A 15 4.85 -8.90 -4.82
CA GLY A 15 3.63 -8.28 -4.29
C GLY A 15 3.92 -6.94 -3.63
N THR A 16 4.91 -6.89 -2.73
CA THR A 16 5.30 -5.65 -2.03
C THR A 16 5.84 -4.59 -2.99
N LYS A 17 6.57 -5.00 -4.04
CA LYS A 17 7.02 -4.10 -5.11
C LYS A 17 5.84 -3.43 -5.81
N ASN A 18 4.79 -4.18 -6.13
CA ASN A 18 3.60 -3.64 -6.78
C ASN A 18 2.87 -2.62 -5.88
N VAL A 19 2.74 -2.91 -4.58
CA VAL A 19 2.16 -1.98 -3.61
C VAL A 19 2.98 -0.69 -3.52
N CYS A 20 4.32 -0.79 -3.49
CA CYS A 20 5.20 0.36 -3.43
C CYS A 20 5.01 1.26 -4.67
N ILE A 21 4.96 0.66 -5.88
CA ILE A 21 4.69 1.38 -7.12
C ILE A 21 3.32 2.06 -7.07
N CYS A 22 2.26 1.33 -6.67
CA CYS A 22 0.93 1.93 -6.51
C CYS A 22 0.94 3.12 -5.56
N THR A 23 1.70 3.03 -4.46
CA THR A 23 1.80 4.11 -3.47
C THR A 23 2.55 5.33 -4.01
N ILE A 24 3.65 5.14 -4.74
CA ILE A 24 4.38 6.23 -5.40
C ILE A 24 3.48 6.93 -6.43
N VAL A 25 2.73 6.16 -7.22
CA VAL A 25 1.76 6.69 -8.19
C VAL A 25 0.66 7.48 -7.46
N SER A 26 0.13 6.96 -6.35
CA SER A 26 -0.84 7.69 -5.52
C SER A 26 -0.28 8.99 -4.97
N ILE A 27 0.95 9.01 -4.47
CA ILE A 27 1.60 10.25 -3.99
C ILE A 27 1.73 11.26 -5.13
N PHE A 28 2.16 10.83 -6.31
CA PHE A 28 2.26 11.70 -7.49
C PHE A 28 0.88 12.29 -7.88
N LEU A 29 -0.15 11.45 -7.93
CA LEU A 29 -1.52 11.89 -8.22
C LEU A 29 -2.05 12.84 -7.15
N ILE A 30 -1.74 12.61 -5.87
CA ILE A 30 -2.07 13.53 -4.78
C ILE A 30 -1.43 14.90 -5.03
N LEU A 31 -0.13 14.97 -5.35
CA LEU A 31 0.52 16.25 -5.67
C LEU A 31 -0.18 16.94 -6.87
N LEU A 32 -0.51 16.19 -7.90
CA LEU A 32 -1.08 16.71 -9.15
C LEU A 32 -2.54 17.17 -9.03
N PHE A 33 -3.39 16.46 -8.30
CA PHE A 33 -4.83 16.77 -8.21
C PHE A 33 -5.21 17.54 -6.96
N ILE A 34 -4.43 17.44 -5.88
CA ILE A 34 -4.77 18.04 -4.59
C ILE A 34 -4.00 19.35 -4.32
N ILE A 35 -2.73 19.44 -4.73
CA ILE A 35 -1.89 20.62 -4.48
C ILE A 35 -1.83 21.55 -5.69
N SER A 36 -1.82 21.00 -6.91
CA SER A 36 -1.75 21.78 -8.15
C SER A 36 -3.02 22.62 -8.39
N PRO A 37 -2.94 23.74 -9.15
CA PRO A 37 -4.11 24.54 -9.54
C PRO A 37 -5.17 23.78 -10.35
N LEU A 38 -4.93 22.53 -10.76
CA LEU A 38 -5.93 21.62 -11.32
C LEU A 38 -7.14 21.41 -10.40
N ASN A 39 -7.00 21.64 -9.08
CA ASN A 39 -8.15 21.66 -8.16
C ASN A 39 -9.19 22.74 -8.51
N ARG A 40 -8.85 23.74 -9.33
CA ARG A 40 -9.82 24.74 -9.84
C ARG A 40 -10.85 24.13 -10.79
N PHE A 41 -10.52 23.02 -11.45
CA PHE A 41 -11.48 22.26 -12.27
C PHE A 41 -12.22 21.26 -11.38
N VAL A 42 -13.38 21.66 -10.86
CA VAL A 42 -14.16 20.90 -9.86
C VAL A 42 -14.43 19.44 -10.29
N ILE A 43 -14.85 19.21 -11.54
CA ILE A 43 -15.15 17.85 -12.04
C ILE A 43 -13.87 17.00 -12.15
N ALA A 44 -12.80 17.56 -12.72
CA ALA A 44 -11.52 16.85 -12.87
C ALA A 44 -10.86 16.57 -11.51
N SER A 45 -11.01 17.48 -10.55
CA SER A 45 -10.54 17.33 -9.18
C SER A 45 -11.26 16.21 -8.44
N ILE A 46 -12.60 16.15 -8.52
CA ILE A 46 -13.39 15.08 -7.90
C ILE A 46 -13.02 13.72 -8.51
N PHE A 47 -12.97 13.63 -9.85
CA PHE A 47 -12.59 12.40 -10.52
C PHE A 47 -11.17 11.94 -10.13
N GLY A 48 -10.20 12.86 -10.09
CA GLY A 48 -8.84 12.57 -9.66
C GLY A 48 -8.77 12.07 -8.21
N LYS A 49 -9.50 12.69 -7.28
CA LYS A 49 -9.57 12.25 -5.87
C LYS A 49 -10.19 10.85 -5.73
N VAL A 50 -11.26 10.55 -6.47
CA VAL A 50 -11.88 9.21 -6.47
C VAL A 50 -10.92 8.17 -7.04
N LEU A 51 -10.21 8.49 -8.12
CA LEU A 51 -9.19 7.61 -8.71
C LEU A 51 -8.04 7.32 -7.74
N ILE A 52 -7.51 8.36 -7.07
CA ILE A 52 -6.48 8.21 -6.02
C ILE A 52 -6.98 7.28 -4.92
N LEU A 53 -8.22 7.46 -4.48
CA LEU A 53 -8.83 6.65 -3.43
C LEU A 53 -8.92 5.18 -3.84
N ALA A 54 -9.36 4.90 -5.06
CA ALA A 54 -9.44 3.54 -5.60
C ALA A 54 -8.06 2.86 -5.64
N ILE A 55 -7.02 3.59 -6.07
CA ILE A 55 -5.64 3.08 -6.12
C ILE A 55 -5.11 2.81 -4.71
N LEU A 56 -5.34 3.70 -3.75
CA LEU A 56 -4.90 3.50 -2.36
C LEU A 56 -5.61 2.34 -1.69
N ILE A 57 -6.92 2.17 -1.90
CA ILE A 57 -7.69 1.03 -1.37
C ILE A 57 -7.17 -0.27 -1.98
N PHE A 58 -6.91 -0.30 -3.29
CA PHE A 58 -6.33 -1.45 -3.95
C PHE A 58 -4.92 -1.78 -3.42
N ALA A 59 -4.07 -0.78 -3.23
CA ALA A 59 -2.73 -0.93 -2.67
C ALA A 59 -2.79 -1.49 -1.24
N LEU A 60 -3.69 -0.97 -0.40
CA LEU A 60 -3.90 -1.45 0.97
C LEU A 60 -4.33 -2.92 0.98
N TYR A 61 -5.32 -3.27 0.17
CA TYR A 61 -5.83 -4.64 0.06
C TYR A 61 -4.72 -5.62 -0.37
N GLN A 62 -3.97 -5.27 -1.42
CA GLN A 62 -2.85 -6.09 -1.87
C GLN A 62 -1.76 -6.26 -0.81
N ASN A 63 -1.36 -5.16 -0.16
CA ASN A 63 -0.31 -5.21 0.87
C ASN A 63 -0.73 -6.10 2.04
N ILE A 64 -1.96 -5.95 2.54
CA ILE A 64 -2.47 -6.77 3.65
C ILE A 64 -2.60 -8.23 3.22
N SER A 65 -3.16 -8.52 2.05
CA SER A 65 -3.40 -9.89 1.58
C SER A 65 -2.10 -10.67 1.38
N VAL A 66 -1.10 -10.06 0.71
CA VAL A 66 0.22 -10.65 0.48
C VAL A 66 0.96 -10.84 1.81
N THR A 67 0.96 -9.82 2.67
CA THR A 67 1.65 -9.87 3.97
C THR A 67 1.01 -10.89 4.90
N PHE A 68 -0.32 -10.99 4.93
CA PHE A 68 -1.03 -11.95 5.77
C PHE A 68 -0.73 -13.39 5.36
N LYS A 69 -0.86 -13.71 4.05
CA LYS A 69 -0.54 -15.05 3.51
C LYS A 69 0.89 -15.46 3.82
N PHE A 70 1.83 -14.52 3.69
CA PHE A 70 3.25 -14.78 3.95
C PHE A 70 3.56 -14.89 5.46
N SER A 71 2.94 -14.05 6.30
CA SER A 71 3.11 -14.09 7.76
C SER A 71 2.59 -15.39 8.38
N LYS A 72 1.52 -15.98 7.84
CA LYS A 72 0.96 -17.25 8.30
C LYS A 72 1.93 -18.41 8.09
N ASN A 73 2.71 -18.38 7.00
CA ASN A 73 3.70 -19.42 6.70
C ASN A 73 4.98 -19.29 7.52
N ILE A 74 5.32 -18.08 7.98
CA ILE A 74 6.59 -17.80 8.69
C ILE A 74 6.44 -17.72 10.21
N GLY A 75 5.23 -17.44 10.72
CA GLY A 75 4.98 -17.32 12.15
C GLY A 75 5.69 -16.11 12.77
N LEU A 76 5.02 -14.95 12.79
CA LEU A 76 5.58 -13.67 13.22
C LEU A 76 6.17 -13.68 14.65
N PHE A 77 5.54 -14.42 15.57
CA PHE A 77 5.89 -14.43 17.00
C PHE A 77 6.60 -15.71 17.44
N SER A 78 6.93 -16.61 16.52
CA SER A 78 7.52 -17.92 16.83
C SER A 78 8.94 -18.03 16.28
N GLY A 79 9.89 -18.50 17.09
CA GLY A 79 11.31 -18.67 16.70
C GLY A 79 12.09 -17.35 16.59
N ASP A 80 13.36 -17.46 16.18
CA ASP A 80 14.29 -16.33 16.17
C ASP A 80 13.87 -15.20 15.23
N TRP A 81 14.26 -13.99 15.59
CA TRP A 81 14.01 -12.80 14.78
C TRP A 81 14.92 -12.79 13.55
N ASN A 82 14.35 -12.53 12.36
CA ASN A 82 15.12 -12.43 11.12
C ASN A 82 14.64 -11.26 10.24
N ASN A 83 15.40 -10.99 9.18
CA ASN A 83 15.11 -9.92 8.22
C ASN A 83 13.73 -10.06 7.55
N THR A 84 13.25 -11.29 7.35
CA THR A 84 11.94 -11.57 6.76
C THR A 84 10.79 -11.13 7.68
N LYS A 85 10.90 -11.34 9.00
CA LYS A 85 9.93 -10.85 9.99
C LYS A 85 9.93 -9.32 10.07
N THR A 86 11.11 -8.70 10.02
CA THR A 86 11.22 -7.23 9.91
C THR A 86 10.49 -6.71 8.67
N ASN A 87 10.61 -7.39 7.54
CA ASN A 87 9.94 -6.97 6.30
C ASN A 87 8.41 -7.10 6.40
N ILE A 88 7.91 -8.18 7.01
CA ILE A 88 6.48 -8.36 7.30
C ILE A 88 5.96 -7.24 8.21
N LEU A 89 6.68 -6.92 9.30
CA LEU A 89 6.33 -5.82 10.20
C LEU A 89 6.32 -4.47 9.46
N CYS A 90 7.32 -4.22 8.63
CA CYS A 90 7.40 -3.03 7.78
C CYS A 90 6.20 -2.93 6.84
N SER A 91 5.77 -4.03 6.21
CA SER A 91 4.55 -4.07 5.40
C SER A 91 3.30 -3.70 6.20
N TYR A 92 3.16 -4.13 7.46
CA TYR A 92 2.04 -3.71 8.31
C TYR A 92 2.09 -2.22 8.66
N VAL A 93 3.27 -1.69 9.01
CA VAL A 93 3.48 -0.26 9.24
C VAL A 93 3.15 0.55 7.98
N PHE A 94 3.55 0.06 6.81
CA PHE A 94 3.24 0.68 5.52
C PHE A 94 1.73 0.71 5.23
N SER A 95 0.99 -0.37 5.54
CA SER A 95 -0.47 -0.38 5.47
C SER A 95 -1.11 0.70 6.35
N ALA A 96 -0.58 0.94 7.55
CA ALA A 96 -1.07 2.01 8.42
C ALA A 96 -0.87 3.40 7.78
N PHE A 97 0.27 3.65 7.13
CA PHE A 97 0.48 4.88 6.37
C PHE A 97 -0.50 5.03 5.19
N ILE A 98 -0.78 3.95 4.45
CA ILE A 98 -1.77 3.98 3.36
C ILE A 98 -3.16 4.33 3.90
N ILE A 99 -3.55 3.79 5.06
CA ILE A 99 -4.82 4.14 5.73
C ILE A 99 -4.88 5.64 6.05
N VAL A 100 -3.80 6.22 6.60
CA VAL A 100 -3.72 7.66 6.88
C VAL A 100 -3.89 8.48 5.59
N LEU A 101 -3.28 8.05 4.48
CA LEU A 101 -3.45 8.71 3.18
C LEU A 101 -4.89 8.62 2.68
N ILE A 102 -5.56 7.47 2.80
CA ILE A 102 -6.98 7.30 2.46
C ILE A 102 -7.83 8.28 3.26
N PHE A 103 -7.65 8.35 4.58
CA PHE A 103 -8.38 9.31 5.43
C PHE A 103 -8.13 10.76 5.01
N SER A 104 -6.88 11.11 4.69
CA SER A 104 -6.53 12.46 4.22
C SER A 104 -7.24 12.81 2.90
N VAL A 105 -7.33 11.87 1.96
CA VAL A 105 -8.03 12.07 0.67
C VAL A 105 -9.55 12.16 0.88
N LEU A 106 -10.14 11.30 1.72
CA LEU A 106 -11.57 11.35 2.06
C LEU A 106 -11.94 12.69 2.70
N ASN A 107 -11.16 13.18 3.66
CA ASN A 107 -11.44 14.44 4.33
C ASN A 107 -11.42 15.64 3.35
N ARG A 108 -10.59 15.56 2.29
CA ARG A 108 -10.56 16.57 1.21
C ARG A 108 -11.62 16.36 0.12
N LEU A 109 -12.37 15.25 0.15
CA LEU A 109 -13.47 14.99 -0.77
C LEU A 109 -14.80 15.48 -0.19
N PHE A 110 -14.97 15.37 1.13
CA PHE A 110 -16.15 15.84 1.86
C PHE A 110 -16.10 17.31 2.31
N ARG A 111 -14.94 17.98 2.16
CA ARG A 111 -14.73 19.39 2.47
C ARG A 111 -14.44 20.17 1.20
#